data_AF-A0A815L2C8-F1
#
_entry.id   AF-A0A815L2C8-F1
#
_cell.length_a   1.000
_cell.length_b   1.000
_cell.length_c   1.000
_cell.angle_alpha   90.00
_cell.angle_beta   90.00
_cell.angle_gamma   90.00
#
_symmetry.space_group_name_H-M   'P 1'
#
loop_
_entity.id
_entity.type
_entity.pdbx_description
1 polymer ?
#
loop_
_entity_poly.entity_id
_entity_poly.type
_entity_poly.pdbx_seq_one_letter_code
_entity_poly.pdbx_strand_id
1 'polypeptide(L)'
;MDDHDALLIALVVIFGVLLTIIIGFCCCWYFRKQRRNINLQNSSLSDETPLLHRLSQPRIERAKAQENSSLLTCHFYIRTTGEYTFHSQLSQLGSNPEKTWFLITPLSKTSTISFNTASHLLTIQPKSDRLNHLQDEESTAMYMRTLNNLFSRLFHPYVESIIKLDILYTQKLVVMVRQYQRLGSLKDLLHGVVPTANFHGKYSYRSSGLSLERVRLYSCQLLEGLLFLQSKSMPPIPDLHSGNIVVSGSCIQIGSYENQFLEQRSRVYQLIKRATSSLVLSEGMTKAQACEVFGLGGIIFEMLTGYELGEQLRGLTPKHWHDCGRDPAAREMLTRLFDITQPVLTLTELRKFPYFTNNLSKLKELQNFKTVPGEYSNDVKSLLEQWASTMRRKRNSTVRATTMERRQSSVAPRQTETSIINLSYTANTSSPTPTSTSTTTKSNPLGPPPTPVSAAPPPPPPPPPSKAMPPPPPPPPPPPPPPAPSSGGSGDRGALLENIRLGAALKKTVTNDRSAPKV
;
A
#
# COMPACT_ATOMS: atom_id res chain seq x y z
N MET A 1 83.26 19.57 54.81
CA MET A 1 82.05 19.98 54.08
C MET A 1 80.92 19.44 54.92
N ASP A 2 80.27 20.34 55.64
CA ASP A 2 79.42 19.97 56.78
C ASP A 2 78.20 19.19 56.31
N ASP A 3 77.74 18.24 57.13
CA ASP A 3 76.64 17.32 56.80
C ASP A 3 75.36 18.06 56.37
N HIS A 4 75.21 19.33 56.77
CA HIS A 4 74.11 20.19 56.33
C HIS A 4 74.19 20.61 54.85
N ASP A 5 75.38 20.91 54.32
CA ASP A 5 75.53 21.32 52.92
C ASP A 5 75.31 20.14 51.98
N ALA A 6 75.74 18.94 52.38
CA ALA A 6 75.48 17.71 51.64
C ALA A 6 73.98 17.38 51.59
N LEU A 7 73.27 17.57 52.71
CA LEU A 7 71.81 17.37 52.78
C LEU A 7 71.04 18.41 51.94
N LEU A 8 71.48 19.67 51.96
CA LEU A 8 70.86 20.73 51.16
C LEU A 8 71.01 20.46 49.66
N ILE A 9 72.21 20.07 49.22
CA ILE A 9 72.49 19.70 47.83
C ILE A 9 71.64 18.48 47.42
N ALA A 10 71.56 17.46 48.28
CA ALA A 10 70.73 16.28 48.01
C ALA A 10 69.23 16.64 47.85
N LEU A 11 68.69 17.51 48.70
CA LEU A 11 67.30 17.97 48.61
C LEU A 11 67.04 18.78 47.34
N VAL A 12 67.95 19.66 46.94
CA VAL A 12 67.82 20.43 45.68
C VAL A 12 67.85 19.50 44.47
N VAL A 13 68.72 18.49 44.45
CA VAL A 13 68.78 17.50 43.38
C VAL A 13 67.49 16.67 43.33
N ILE A 14 66.99 16.19 44.48
CA ILE A 14 65.74 15.45 44.55
C ILE A 14 64.57 16.29 44.05
N PHE A 15 64.48 17.56 44.46
CA PHE A 15 63.42 18.46 44.02
C PHE A 15 63.51 18.76 42.52
N GLY A 16 64.72 18.93 41.97
CA GLY A 16 64.96 19.07 40.54
C GLY A 16 64.52 17.85 39.72
N VAL A 17 64.82 16.64 40.21
CA VAL A 17 64.37 15.39 39.58
C VAL A 17 62.84 15.26 39.66
N LEU A 18 62.23 15.60 40.79
CA LEU A 18 60.78 15.54 40.97
C LEU A 18 60.05 16.53 40.04
N LEU A 19 60.60 17.75 39.90
CA LEU A 19 60.06 18.78 39.00
C LEU A 19 60.15 18.35 37.53
N THR A 20 61.26 17.75 37.10
CA THR A 20 61.41 17.26 35.72
C THR A 20 60.47 16.10 35.41
N ILE A 21 60.21 15.19 36.37
CA ILE A 21 59.21 14.12 36.23
C ILE A 21 57.80 14.70 36.11
N ILE A 22 57.45 15.70 36.93
CA ILE A 22 56.13 16.36 36.87
C ILE A 22 55.95 17.06 35.51
N ILE A 23 56.96 17.80 35.03
CA ILE A 23 56.91 18.44 33.71
C ILE A 23 56.77 17.39 32.61
N GLY A 24 57.52 16.29 32.68
CA GLY A 24 57.39 15.17 31.74
C GLY A 24 55.99 14.56 31.72
N PHE A 25 55.36 14.41 32.90
CA PHE A 25 54.00 13.90 33.02
C PHE A 25 52.96 14.88 32.48
N CYS A 26 53.10 16.18 32.78
CA CYS A 26 52.25 17.24 32.24
C CYS A 26 52.36 17.33 30.71
N CYS A 27 53.57 17.25 30.15
CA CYS A 27 53.79 17.19 28.71
C CYS A 27 53.17 15.93 28.10
N CYS A 28 53.39 14.75 28.68
CA CYS A 28 52.78 13.50 28.22
C CYS A 28 51.24 13.55 28.26
N TRP A 29 50.67 14.12 29.31
CA TRP A 29 49.23 14.31 29.43
C TRP A 29 48.70 15.30 28.40
N TYR A 30 49.39 16.43 28.19
CA TYR A 30 49.02 17.43 27.20
C TYR A 30 49.05 16.86 25.78
N PHE A 31 50.13 16.14 25.40
CA PHE A 31 50.22 15.49 24.09
C PHE A 31 49.19 14.36 23.93
N ARG A 32 48.91 13.58 24.98
CA ARG A 32 47.82 12.58 24.94
C ARG A 32 46.44 13.23 24.78
N LYS A 33 46.18 14.33 25.47
CA LYS A 33 44.92 15.08 25.37
C LYS A 33 44.76 15.71 23.98
N GLN A 34 45.82 16.28 23.42
CA GLN A 34 45.82 16.85 22.08
C GLN A 34 45.65 15.77 21.00
N ARG A 35 46.29 14.61 21.15
CA ARG A 35 46.07 13.46 20.26
C ARG A 35 44.64 12.91 20.36
N ARG A 36 44.04 12.90 21.56
CA ARG A 36 42.60 12.60 21.75
C ARG A 36 41.71 13.61 21.04
N ASN A 37 41.99 14.91 21.15
CA ASN A 37 41.20 15.96 20.48
C ASN A 37 41.30 15.86 18.95
N ILE A 38 42.51 15.61 18.41
CA ILE A 38 42.71 15.39 16.97
C ILE A 38 41.98 14.12 16.50
N ASN A 39 41.99 13.04 17.29
CA ASN A 39 41.22 11.83 16.96
C ASN A 39 39.70 12.05 17.04
N LEU A 40 39.20 12.85 17.98
CA LEU A 40 37.78 13.24 18.06
C LEU A 40 37.37 14.11 16.87
N GLN A 41 38.23 15.04 16.46
CA GLN A 41 37.97 15.95 15.34
C GLN A 41 38.06 15.21 13.99
N ASN A 42 39.00 14.28 13.85
CA ASN A 42 39.08 13.38 12.69
C ASN A 42 37.93 12.36 12.66
N SER A 43 37.46 11.88 13.82
CA SER A 43 36.27 11.02 13.91
C SER A 43 34.96 11.77 13.61
N SER A 44 34.94 13.10 13.75
CA SER A 44 33.82 13.96 13.34
C SER A 44 33.87 14.37 11.86
N LEU A 45 35.05 14.28 11.23
CA LEU A 45 35.25 14.59 9.79
C LEU A 45 35.26 13.35 8.89
N SER A 46 35.27 12.14 9.44
CA SER A 46 35.04 10.92 8.68
C SER A 46 33.55 10.70 8.52
N ASP A 47 33.09 11.00 7.30
CA ASP A 47 31.84 10.70 6.61
C ASP A 47 31.14 9.39 7.01
N GLU A 48 30.60 9.32 8.23
CA GLU A 48 29.63 8.30 8.63
C GLU A 48 28.24 8.86 8.35
N THR A 49 27.88 8.92 7.07
CA THR A 49 26.47 8.84 6.69
C THR A 49 25.85 7.69 7.48
N PRO A 50 24.83 7.93 8.32
CA PRO A 50 24.30 6.91 9.23
C PRO A 50 24.01 5.62 8.46
N LEU A 51 24.30 4.44 9.01
CA LEU A 51 24.07 3.16 8.31
C LEU A 51 22.66 3.06 7.70
N LEU A 52 21.67 3.65 8.37
CA LEU A 52 20.30 3.75 7.86
C LEU A 52 20.21 4.58 6.55
N HIS A 53 20.94 5.68 6.46
CA HIS A 53 21.08 6.47 5.23
C HIS A 53 21.70 5.62 4.12
N ARG A 54 22.87 4.99 4.33
CA ARG A 54 23.54 4.15 3.32
C ARG A 54 22.68 2.97 2.86
N LEU A 55 21.88 2.37 3.75
CA LEU A 55 20.94 1.29 3.40
C LEU A 55 19.69 1.80 2.65
N SER A 56 19.27 3.04 2.91
CA SER A 56 18.10 3.66 2.29
C SER A 56 18.40 4.33 0.95
N GLN A 57 19.61 4.85 0.76
CA GLN A 57 19.99 5.67 -0.39
C GLN A 57 19.81 4.95 -1.73
N PRO A 58 20.24 3.68 -1.90
CA PRO A 58 19.98 2.94 -3.15
C PRO A 58 18.49 2.73 -3.43
N ARG A 59 17.66 2.61 -2.38
CA ARG A 59 16.20 2.46 -2.53
C ARG A 59 15.57 3.77 -2.98
N ILE A 60 16.00 4.88 -2.39
CA ILE A 60 15.56 6.24 -2.75
C ILE A 60 15.96 6.56 -4.19
N GLU A 61 17.20 6.26 -4.57
CA GLU A 61 17.70 6.48 -5.94
C GLU A 61 16.93 5.64 -6.97
N ARG A 62 16.66 4.36 -6.68
CA ARG A 62 15.83 3.51 -7.54
C ARG A 62 14.42 4.04 -7.68
N ALA A 63 13.79 4.45 -6.57
CA ALA A 63 12.45 5.03 -6.59
C ALA A 63 12.42 6.31 -7.45
N LYS A 64 13.40 7.20 -7.28
CA LYS A 64 13.52 8.43 -8.07
C LYS A 64 13.81 8.15 -9.55
N ALA A 65 14.63 7.15 -9.86
CA ALA A 65 14.90 6.74 -11.24
C ALA A 65 13.65 6.17 -11.93
N GLN A 66 12.88 5.34 -11.21
CA GLN A 66 11.60 4.81 -11.68
C GLN A 66 10.57 5.92 -11.90
N GLU A 67 10.52 6.88 -10.98
CA GLU A 67 9.66 8.05 -11.08
C GLU A 67 9.98 8.89 -12.32
N ASN A 68 11.27 9.20 -12.53
CA ASN A 68 11.74 9.94 -13.70
C ASN A 68 11.48 9.17 -15.01
N SER A 69 11.70 7.86 -15.03
CA SER A 69 11.42 7.00 -16.19
C SER A 69 9.93 7.00 -16.55
N SER A 70 9.07 6.93 -15.53
CA SER A 70 7.61 6.99 -15.72
C SER A 70 7.17 8.36 -16.24
N LEU A 71 7.75 9.45 -15.75
CA LEU A 71 7.46 10.81 -16.23
C LEU A 71 7.86 10.99 -17.70
N LEU A 72 9.04 10.51 -18.10
CA LEU A 72 9.47 10.52 -19.50
C LEU A 72 8.52 9.70 -20.38
N THR A 73 8.11 8.52 -19.91
CA THR A 73 7.14 7.66 -20.60
C THR A 73 5.79 8.36 -20.75
N CYS A 74 5.33 9.06 -19.71
CA CYS A 74 4.10 9.85 -19.74
C CYS A 74 4.17 10.94 -20.83
N HIS A 75 5.25 11.73 -20.87
CA HIS A 75 5.44 12.75 -21.89
C HIS A 75 5.51 12.15 -23.30
N PHE A 76 6.23 11.04 -23.48
CA PHE A 76 6.30 10.33 -24.75
C PHE A 76 4.90 9.86 -25.19
N TYR A 77 4.15 9.20 -24.30
CA TYR A 77 2.81 8.70 -24.58
C TYR A 77 1.84 9.82 -24.98
N ILE A 78 1.85 10.93 -24.23
CA ILE A 78 1.02 12.10 -24.52
C ILE A 78 1.38 12.69 -25.89
N ARG A 79 2.67 12.83 -26.20
CA ARG A 79 3.14 13.37 -27.48
C ARG A 79 2.76 12.48 -28.65
N THR A 80 2.89 11.16 -28.50
CA THR A 80 2.58 10.18 -29.55
C THR A 80 1.09 10.11 -29.84
N THR A 81 0.26 10.18 -28.80
CA THR A 81 -1.21 10.16 -28.97
C THR A 81 -1.76 11.50 -29.47
N GLY A 82 -1.17 12.63 -29.07
CA GLY A 82 -1.66 13.96 -29.44
C GLY A 82 -3.03 14.32 -28.86
N GLU A 83 -3.57 13.49 -27.97
CA GLU A 83 -4.93 13.60 -27.41
C GLU A 83 -4.97 14.38 -26.09
N TYR A 84 -3.81 14.59 -25.45
CA TYR A 84 -3.73 15.09 -24.08
C TYR A 84 -2.66 16.15 -23.92
N THR A 85 -2.75 16.89 -22.82
CA THR A 85 -1.69 17.77 -22.30
C THR A 85 -1.34 17.34 -20.89
N PHE A 86 -0.05 17.41 -20.55
CA PHE A 86 0.42 17.13 -19.20
C PHE A 86 0.01 18.26 -18.27
N HIS A 87 -0.54 17.93 -17.10
CA HIS A 87 -0.83 18.91 -16.06
C HIS A 87 0.17 18.79 -14.91
N SER A 88 0.19 17.65 -14.23
CA SER A 88 1.07 17.44 -13.07
C SER A 88 1.25 15.97 -12.76
N GLN A 89 2.39 15.62 -12.17
CA GLN A 89 2.56 14.33 -11.52
C GLN A 89 1.93 14.34 -10.13
N LEU A 90 1.26 13.24 -9.76
CA LEU A 90 0.62 13.07 -8.47
C LEU A 90 1.50 12.22 -7.54
N SER A 91 1.23 12.32 -6.24
CA SER A 91 1.90 11.48 -5.24
C SER A 91 1.51 10.01 -5.40
N GLN A 92 2.14 9.15 -4.60
CA GLN A 92 1.81 7.73 -4.51
C GLN A 92 0.36 7.52 -4.00
N LEU A 93 -0.63 7.50 -4.89
CA LEU A 93 -2.06 7.46 -4.49
C LEU A 93 -2.49 6.10 -3.96
N GLY A 94 -1.86 5.03 -4.46
CA GLY A 94 -2.21 3.63 -4.16
C GLY A 94 -1.07 2.84 -3.52
N SER A 95 -1.38 1.62 -3.09
CA SER A 95 -0.42 0.76 -2.39
C SER A 95 0.63 0.10 -3.28
N ASN A 96 0.48 0.14 -4.60
CA ASN A 96 1.45 -0.44 -5.52
C ASN A 96 2.61 0.54 -5.75
N PRO A 97 3.81 0.30 -5.18
CA PRO A 97 4.94 1.23 -5.29
C PRO A 97 5.45 1.39 -6.73
N GLU A 98 5.12 0.46 -7.63
CA GLU A 98 5.56 0.51 -9.02
C GLU A 98 4.58 1.21 -9.95
N LYS A 99 3.41 1.60 -9.43
CA LYS A 99 2.43 2.39 -10.18
C LYS A 99 2.70 3.86 -9.96
N THR A 100 2.64 4.66 -11.01
CA THR A 100 2.76 6.12 -10.96
C THR A 100 1.49 6.76 -11.52
N TRP A 101 1.19 7.98 -11.08
CA TRP A 101 -0.06 8.69 -11.38
C TRP A 101 0.23 10.09 -11.91
N PHE A 102 -0.46 10.46 -12.97
CA PHE A 102 -0.35 11.74 -13.64
C PHE A 102 -1.74 12.32 -13.88
N LEU A 103 -1.88 13.61 -13.62
CA LEU A 103 -3.03 14.38 -14.06
C LEU A 103 -2.74 14.91 -15.46
N ILE A 104 -3.67 14.66 -16.37
CA ILE A 104 -3.60 15.11 -17.77
C ILE A 104 -4.92 15.77 -18.17
N THR A 105 -4.91 16.62 -19.18
CA THR A 105 -6.11 17.29 -19.68
C THR A 105 -6.32 16.92 -21.14
N PRO A 106 -7.50 16.38 -21.53
CA PRO A 106 -7.75 16.05 -22.93
C PRO A 106 -7.81 17.31 -23.79
N LEU A 107 -7.32 17.21 -25.02
CA LEU A 107 -7.36 18.28 -26.02
C LEU A 107 -8.70 18.24 -26.75
N SER A 108 -9.35 19.40 -26.89
CA SER A 108 -10.50 19.54 -27.79
C SER A 108 -10.04 19.39 -29.23
N LYS A 109 -10.91 18.86 -30.11
CA LYS A 109 -10.67 18.78 -31.57
C LYS A 109 -10.38 20.14 -32.22
N THR A 110 -10.68 21.25 -31.54
CA THR A 110 -10.38 22.63 -31.96
C THR A 110 -9.04 23.16 -31.44
N SER A 111 -8.16 22.30 -30.89
CA SER A 111 -6.85 22.66 -30.30
C SER A 111 -6.90 23.74 -29.21
N THR A 112 -8.09 24.09 -28.72
CA THR A 112 -8.34 25.08 -27.68
C THR A 112 -8.70 24.34 -26.40
N ILE A 113 -7.89 24.53 -25.36
CA ILE A 113 -8.17 24.01 -24.02
C ILE A 113 -9.37 24.79 -23.48
N SER A 114 -10.54 24.16 -23.44
CA SER A 114 -11.68 24.72 -22.71
C SER A 114 -11.37 24.68 -21.22
N PHE A 115 -11.60 25.81 -20.53
CA PHE A 115 -11.41 25.93 -19.07
C PHE A 115 -12.32 24.98 -18.26
N ASN A 116 -13.26 24.30 -18.91
CA ASN A 116 -14.20 23.37 -18.28
C ASN A 116 -13.94 21.90 -18.63
N THR A 117 -12.82 21.60 -19.29
CA THR A 117 -12.48 20.22 -19.64
C THR A 117 -12.08 19.44 -18.39
N ALA A 118 -12.83 18.38 -18.08
CA ALA A 118 -12.53 17.50 -16.95
C ALA A 118 -11.15 16.85 -17.11
N SER A 119 -10.31 16.94 -16.09
CA SER A 119 -9.01 16.27 -16.08
C SER A 119 -9.17 14.75 -16.08
N HIS A 120 -8.18 14.07 -16.65
CA HIS A 120 -8.06 12.62 -16.64
C HIS A 120 -6.88 12.19 -15.75
N LEU A 121 -7.00 11.00 -15.20
CA LEU A 121 -5.95 10.31 -14.46
C LEU A 121 -5.28 9.31 -15.40
N LEU A 122 -3.99 9.52 -15.67
CA LEU A 122 -3.14 8.57 -16.36
C LEU A 122 -2.29 7.81 -15.34
N THR A 123 -2.26 6.49 -15.47
CA THR A 123 -1.41 5.64 -14.63
C THR A 123 -0.47 4.81 -15.46
N ILE A 124 0.78 4.69 -15.01
CA ILE A 124 1.81 3.86 -15.63
C ILE A 124 2.26 2.84 -14.60
N GLN A 125 2.41 1.59 -15.01
CA GLN A 125 2.91 0.50 -14.16
C GLN A 125 3.53 -0.62 -15.01
N PRO A 126 4.37 -1.49 -14.44
CA PRO A 126 4.88 -2.65 -15.14
C PRO A 126 3.78 -3.59 -15.66
N LYS A 127 3.99 -4.14 -16.85
CA LYS A 127 3.22 -5.26 -17.38
C LYS A 127 3.46 -6.50 -16.53
N SER A 128 2.41 -7.28 -16.27
CA SER A 128 2.55 -8.56 -15.57
C SER A 128 3.39 -9.53 -16.40
N ASP A 129 4.34 -10.20 -15.73
CA ASP A 129 5.11 -11.32 -16.27
C ASP A 129 4.28 -12.58 -16.50
N ARG A 130 2.99 -12.55 -16.16
CA ARG A 130 2.07 -13.67 -16.43
C ARG A 130 1.36 -13.53 -17.77
N LEU A 131 1.39 -12.34 -18.37
CA LEU A 131 0.89 -12.08 -19.73
C LEU A 131 1.89 -12.60 -20.78
N ASN A 132 2.03 -13.92 -20.84
CA ASN A 132 3.00 -14.61 -21.70
C ASN A 132 2.50 -14.85 -23.12
N HIS A 133 1.21 -14.61 -23.37
CA HIS A 133 0.61 -14.74 -24.69
C HIS A 133 0.87 -13.53 -25.61
N LEU A 134 1.41 -12.43 -25.06
CA LEU A 134 1.76 -11.22 -25.80
C LEU A 134 3.25 -11.30 -26.18
N GLN A 135 3.52 -11.90 -27.34
CA GLN A 135 4.88 -12.26 -27.76
C GLN A 135 5.56 -11.16 -28.59
N ASP A 136 4.79 -10.27 -29.22
CA ASP A 136 5.26 -9.21 -30.09
C ASP A 136 4.33 -7.98 -30.03
N GLU A 137 4.69 -6.92 -30.76
CA GLU A 137 3.91 -5.67 -30.81
C GLU A 137 2.55 -5.85 -31.49
N GLU A 138 2.45 -6.73 -32.49
CA GLU A 138 1.21 -6.97 -33.24
C GLU A 138 0.16 -7.70 -32.39
N SER A 139 0.54 -8.79 -31.73
CA SER A 139 -0.29 -9.54 -30.79
C SER A 139 -0.70 -8.67 -29.61
N THR A 140 0.19 -7.79 -29.13
CA THR A 140 -0.13 -6.80 -28.10
C THR A 140 -1.17 -5.80 -28.58
N ALA A 141 -1.00 -5.23 -29.77
CA ALA A 141 -1.93 -4.28 -30.35
C ALA A 141 -3.31 -4.92 -30.61
N MET A 142 -3.36 -6.15 -31.12
CA MET A 142 -4.61 -6.89 -31.31
C MET A 142 -5.33 -7.14 -29.99
N TYR A 143 -4.60 -7.58 -28.96
CA TYR A 143 -5.15 -7.80 -27.63
C TYR A 143 -5.70 -6.50 -27.00
N MET A 144 -4.95 -5.38 -27.12
CA MET A 144 -5.42 -4.07 -26.66
C MET A 144 -6.66 -3.59 -27.42
N ARG A 145 -6.73 -3.79 -28.74
CA ARG A 145 -7.94 -3.46 -29.52
C ARG A 145 -9.16 -4.24 -29.01
N THR A 146 -9.01 -5.54 -28.77
CA THR A 146 -10.09 -6.37 -28.22
C THR A 146 -10.52 -5.92 -26.82
N LEU A 147 -9.57 -5.60 -25.93
CA LEU A 147 -9.90 -5.10 -24.59
C LEU A 147 -10.59 -3.73 -24.61
N ASN A 148 -10.10 -2.78 -25.41
CA ASN A 148 -10.75 -1.47 -25.52
C ASN A 148 -12.16 -1.61 -26.14
N ASN A 149 -12.35 -2.51 -27.12
CA ASN A 149 -13.68 -2.85 -27.65
C ASN A 149 -14.60 -3.42 -26.57
N LEU A 150 -14.11 -4.31 -25.70
CA LEU A 150 -14.86 -4.81 -24.55
C LEU A 150 -15.25 -3.68 -23.58
N PHE A 151 -14.29 -2.86 -23.16
CA PHE A 151 -14.53 -1.83 -22.14
C PHE A 151 -15.42 -0.68 -22.63
N SER A 152 -15.38 -0.35 -23.93
CA SER A 152 -16.28 0.64 -24.53
C SER A 152 -17.77 0.27 -24.40
N ARG A 153 -18.08 -1.00 -24.11
CA ARG A 153 -19.44 -1.53 -23.95
C ARG A 153 -19.87 -1.69 -22.48
N LEU A 154 -19.01 -1.35 -21.51
CA LEU A 154 -19.28 -1.49 -20.07
C LEU A 154 -19.81 -0.18 -19.45
N PHE A 155 -20.77 0.46 -20.10
CA PHE A 155 -21.39 1.67 -19.56
C PHE A 155 -22.42 1.30 -18.48
N HIS A 156 -22.16 1.71 -17.24
CA HIS A 156 -23.08 1.53 -16.10
C HIS A 156 -22.79 2.57 -15.01
N PRO A 157 -23.81 3.14 -14.32
CA PRO A 157 -23.60 4.20 -13.32
C PRO A 157 -22.63 3.81 -12.19
N TYR A 158 -22.58 2.51 -11.86
CA TYR A 158 -21.78 1.97 -10.76
C TYR A 158 -20.55 1.15 -11.21
N VAL A 159 -20.15 1.26 -12.47
CA VAL A 159 -18.89 0.70 -12.98
C VAL A 159 -18.06 1.84 -13.56
N GLU A 160 -16.80 1.92 -13.15
CA GLU A 160 -15.91 2.99 -13.61
C GLU A 160 -15.58 2.79 -15.09
N SER A 161 -15.71 3.84 -15.90
CA SER A 161 -15.36 3.76 -17.32
C SER A 161 -13.83 3.83 -17.51
N ILE A 162 -13.29 2.91 -18.30
CA ILE A 162 -11.91 2.96 -18.78
C ILE A 162 -11.91 3.71 -20.11
N ILE A 163 -11.24 4.86 -20.15
CA ILE A 163 -11.17 5.71 -21.35
C ILE A 163 -10.19 5.12 -22.36
N LYS A 164 -9.03 4.70 -21.88
CA LYS A 164 -7.97 4.12 -22.71
C LYS A 164 -7.15 3.14 -21.89
N LEU A 165 -6.86 1.97 -22.47
CA LEU A 165 -5.89 1.02 -21.94
C LEU A 165 -4.90 0.65 -23.04
N ASP A 166 -3.62 0.65 -22.70
CA ASP A 166 -2.55 0.33 -23.62
C ASP A 166 -1.43 -0.46 -22.95
N ILE A 167 -0.69 -1.22 -23.76
CA ILE A 167 0.54 -1.88 -23.34
C ILE A 167 1.66 -1.45 -24.28
N LEU A 168 2.62 -0.73 -23.71
CA LEU A 168 3.86 -0.37 -24.39
C LEU A 168 4.77 -1.60 -24.39
N TYR A 169 4.69 -2.38 -25.48
CA TYR A 169 5.32 -3.70 -25.59
C TYR A 169 6.83 -3.66 -25.28
N THR A 170 7.58 -2.78 -25.95
CA THR A 170 9.05 -2.66 -25.80
C THR A 170 9.45 -2.28 -24.38
N GLN A 171 8.71 -1.35 -23.75
CA GLN A 171 8.97 -0.88 -22.40
C GLN A 171 8.41 -1.82 -21.33
N LYS A 172 7.57 -2.80 -21.72
CA LYS A 172 6.81 -3.69 -20.82
C LYS A 172 6.01 -2.90 -19.77
N LEU A 173 5.35 -1.83 -20.21
CA LEU A 173 4.53 -0.97 -19.35
C LEU A 173 3.06 -1.04 -19.76
N VAL A 174 2.18 -0.94 -18.76
CA VAL A 174 0.74 -0.71 -18.95
C VAL A 174 0.49 0.77 -18.72
N VAL A 175 -0.19 1.41 -19.68
CA VAL A 175 -0.67 2.78 -19.58
C VAL A 175 -2.19 2.75 -19.55
N MET A 176 -2.79 3.48 -18.61
CA MET A 176 -4.24 3.51 -18.48
C MET A 176 -4.73 4.92 -18.20
N VAL A 177 -5.78 5.34 -18.89
CA VAL A 177 -6.40 6.65 -18.76
C VAL A 177 -7.84 6.48 -18.28
N ARG A 178 -8.20 7.24 -17.25
CA ARG A 178 -9.54 7.29 -16.64
C ARG A 178 -9.96 8.73 -16.36
N GLN A 179 -11.23 8.93 -16.08
CA GLN A 179 -11.68 10.22 -15.55
C GLN A 179 -11.06 10.47 -14.18
N TYR A 180 -10.56 11.69 -13.92
CA TYR A 180 -10.06 12.04 -12.60
C TYR A 180 -11.22 12.31 -11.64
N GLN A 181 -11.24 11.61 -10.51
CA GLN A 181 -12.28 11.73 -9.49
C GLN A 181 -11.75 12.44 -8.26
N ARG A 182 -12.23 13.67 -8.03
CA ARG A 182 -11.75 14.57 -6.96
C ARG A 182 -12.01 14.03 -5.56
N LEU A 183 -13.07 13.25 -5.39
CA LEU A 183 -13.42 12.60 -4.11
C LEU A 183 -12.59 11.35 -3.82
N GLY A 184 -11.81 10.86 -4.79
CA GLY A 184 -10.98 9.69 -4.62
C GLY A 184 -11.77 8.40 -4.50
N SER A 185 -11.20 7.45 -3.75
CA SER A 185 -11.80 6.15 -3.49
C SER A 185 -12.76 6.19 -2.29
N LEU A 186 -13.59 5.14 -2.16
CA LEU A 186 -14.42 4.92 -0.98
C LEU A 186 -13.56 4.82 0.28
N LYS A 187 -12.34 4.30 0.17
CA LYS A 187 -11.39 4.28 1.28
C LYS A 187 -10.95 5.69 1.69
N ASP A 188 -10.71 6.58 0.73
CA ASP A 188 -10.39 7.99 1.03
C ASP A 188 -11.55 8.66 1.76
N LEU A 189 -12.78 8.44 1.29
CA LEU A 189 -14.00 8.94 1.92
C LEU A 189 -14.18 8.40 3.34
N LEU A 190 -13.94 7.10 3.55
CA LEU A 190 -14.08 6.46 4.86
C LEU A 190 -13.12 7.04 5.89
N HIS A 191 -11.89 7.31 5.49
CA HIS A 191 -10.87 7.87 6.39
C HIS A 191 -10.90 9.41 6.47
N GLY A 192 -11.72 10.08 5.65
CA GLY A 192 -11.81 11.54 5.63
C GLY A 192 -10.51 12.22 5.21
N VAL A 193 -9.76 11.60 4.30
CA VAL A 193 -8.42 12.04 3.90
C VAL A 193 -8.43 12.78 2.58
N VAL A 194 -7.36 13.54 2.33
CA VAL A 194 -7.13 14.16 1.02
C VAL A 194 -6.75 13.07 0.01
N PRO A 195 -7.52 12.83 -1.06
CA PRO A 195 -7.25 11.72 -1.99
C PRO A 195 -5.88 11.79 -2.66
N THR A 196 -5.36 13.00 -2.90
CA THR A 196 -4.05 13.24 -3.52
C THR A 196 -2.86 13.09 -2.56
N ALA A 197 -3.10 12.89 -1.26
CA ALA A 197 -2.03 12.64 -0.29
C ALA A 197 -1.42 11.24 -0.48
N ASN A 198 -0.16 11.10 -0.05
CA ASN A 198 0.59 9.86 -0.19
C ASN A 198 -0.08 8.71 0.60
N PHE A 199 -0.25 7.58 -0.06
CA PHE A 199 -0.86 6.35 0.46
C PHE A 199 -0.33 5.95 1.83
N HIS A 200 0.98 6.04 2.05
CA HIS A 200 1.62 5.55 3.28
C HIS A 200 1.33 6.41 4.51
N GLY A 201 0.89 7.65 4.33
CA GLY A 201 0.63 8.58 5.43
C GLY A 201 -0.85 8.76 5.76
N LYS A 202 -1.78 8.44 4.85
CA LYS A 202 -3.18 8.88 4.98
C LYS A 202 -4.11 7.89 5.72
N TYR A 203 -3.77 6.61 5.85
CA TYR A 203 -4.68 5.60 6.44
C TYR A 203 -4.36 5.19 7.89
N SER A 204 -3.72 6.07 8.66
CA SER A 204 -3.21 5.75 10.00
C SER A 204 -4.26 5.74 11.11
N TYR A 205 -5.45 6.30 10.86
CA TYR A 205 -6.51 6.45 11.85
C TYR A 205 -7.77 5.67 11.47
N ARG A 206 -8.39 5.02 12.45
CA ARG A 206 -9.71 4.40 12.31
C ARG A 206 -10.79 5.48 12.20
N SER A 207 -11.77 5.28 11.32
CA SER A 207 -12.95 6.15 11.25
C SER A 207 -14.14 5.55 12.00
N SER A 208 -15.23 6.31 12.10
CA SER A 208 -16.50 5.88 12.68
C SER A 208 -17.41 5.11 11.70
N GLY A 209 -16.95 4.89 10.45
CA GLY A 209 -17.80 4.42 9.36
C GLY A 209 -18.76 5.50 8.84
N LEU A 210 -19.60 5.14 7.87
CA LEU A 210 -20.54 6.06 7.21
C LEU A 210 -21.92 6.10 7.89
N SER A 211 -22.80 7.02 7.51
CA SER A 211 -24.21 6.99 7.95
C SER A 211 -24.93 5.76 7.38
N LEU A 212 -25.90 5.21 8.11
CA LEU A 212 -26.63 4.00 7.66
C LEU A 212 -27.32 4.18 6.30
N GLU A 213 -27.80 5.39 6.00
CA GLU A 213 -28.35 5.73 4.71
C GLU A 213 -27.32 5.56 3.58
N ARG A 214 -26.10 6.09 3.76
CA ARG A 214 -25.00 5.94 2.79
C ARG A 214 -24.52 4.50 2.70
N VAL A 215 -24.42 3.78 3.82
CA VAL A 215 -24.03 2.36 3.84
C VAL A 215 -24.99 1.54 2.99
N ARG A 216 -26.31 1.68 3.21
CA ARG A 216 -27.34 0.96 2.45
C ARG A 216 -27.30 1.33 0.97
N LEU A 217 -27.22 2.63 0.66
CA LEU A 217 -27.14 3.12 -0.72
C LEU A 217 -25.93 2.54 -1.45
N TYR A 218 -24.71 2.72 -0.91
CA TYR A 218 -23.48 2.25 -1.54
C TYR A 218 -23.40 0.73 -1.60
N SER A 219 -23.95 0.02 -0.61
CA SER A 219 -24.05 -1.44 -0.69
C SER A 219 -24.89 -1.88 -1.89
N CYS A 220 -26.04 -1.24 -2.11
CA CYS A 220 -26.90 -1.53 -3.26
C CYS A 220 -26.24 -1.17 -4.59
N GLN A 221 -25.60 0.01 -4.68
CA GLN A 221 -24.85 0.41 -5.87
C GLN A 221 -23.73 -0.58 -6.21
N LEU A 222 -22.99 -1.04 -5.19
CA LEU A 222 -21.92 -2.01 -5.34
C LEU A 222 -22.46 -3.36 -5.84
N LEU A 223 -23.54 -3.86 -5.24
CA LEU A 223 -24.14 -5.13 -5.65
C LEU A 223 -24.67 -5.08 -7.09
N GLU A 224 -25.42 -4.03 -7.46
CA GLU A 224 -25.96 -3.89 -8.82
C GLU A 224 -24.84 -3.69 -9.86
N GLY A 225 -23.76 -2.99 -9.52
CA GLY A 225 -22.57 -2.89 -10.37
C GLY A 225 -21.89 -4.25 -10.62
N LEU A 226 -21.74 -5.08 -9.59
CA LEU A 226 -21.17 -6.42 -9.73
C LEU A 226 -22.09 -7.35 -10.54
N LEU A 227 -23.40 -7.29 -10.31
CA LEU A 227 -24.39 -8.04 -11.09
C LEU A 227 -24.39 -7.62 -12.57
N PHE A 228 -24.22 -6.32 -12.86
CA PHE A 228 -24.04 -5.84 -14.23
C PHE A 228 -22.80 -6.45 -14.88
N LEU A 229 -21.64 -6.41 -14.22
CA LEU A 229 -20.41 -7.04 -14.73
C LEU A 229 -20.61 -8.54 -14.99
N GLN A 230 -21.28 -9.24 -14.06
CA GLN A 230 -21.64 -10.65 -14.24
C GLN A 230 -22.54 -10.87 -15.46
N SER A 231 -23.54 -10.02 -15.69
CA SER A 231 -24.42 -10.09 -16.86
C SER A 231 -23.68 -9.90 -18.19
N LYS A 232 -22.55 -9.18 -18.15
CA LYS A 232 -21.63 -8.97 -19.27
C LYS A 232 -20.57 -10.06 -19.40
N SER A 233 -20.71 -11.16 -18.64
CA SER A 233 -19.74 -12.28 -18.60
C SER A 233 -18.33 -11.85 -18.20
N MET A 234 -18.20 -10.75 -17.46
CA MET A 234 -16.92 -10.27 -16.98
C MET A 234 -16.33 -11.21 -15.93
N PRO A 235 -15.00 -11.35 -15.87
CA PRO A 235 -14.31 -12.01 -14.77
C PRO A 235 -14.73 -11.45 -13.39
N PRO A 236 -14.94 -12.31 -12.37
CA PRO A 236 -15.08 -11.88 -10.99
C PRO A 236 -13.84 -11.14 -10.50
N ILE A 237 -14.01 -10.27 -9.51
CA ILE A 237 -12.96 -9.44 -8.90
C ILE A 237 -12.58 -10.04 -7.53
N PRO A 238 -11.65 -11.02 -7.46
CA PRO A 238 -11.33 -11.71 -6.21
C PRO A 238 -10.52 -10.87 -5.21
N ASP A 239 -10.09 -9.68 -5.62
CA ASP A 239 -9.39 -8.70 -4.81
C ASP A 239 -10.19 -7.40 -4.69
N LEU A 240 -11.51 -7.50 -4.65
CA LEU A 240 -12.43 -6.38 -4.43
C LEU A 240 -12.21 -5.77 -3.02
N HIS A 241 -11.95 -4.45 -2.97
CA HIS A 241 -11.78 -3.69 -1.73
C HIS A 241 -12.12 -2.21 -1.93
N SER A 242 -12.35 -1.48 -0.83
CA SER A 242 -12.80 -0.07 -0.81
C SER A 242 -11.88 0.89 -1.58
N GLY A 243 -10.56 0.65 -1.54
CA GLY A 243 -9.57 1.42 -2.31
C GLY A 243 -9.67 1.29 -3.84
N ASN A 244 -10.40 0.31 -4.37
CA ASN A 244 -10.70 0.16 -5.80
C ASN A 244 -12.14 0.57 -6.15
N ILE A 245 -12.88 1.12 -5.19
CA ILE A 245 -14.21 1.68 -5.42
C ILE A 245 -14.04 3.20 -5.49
N VAL A 246 -14.46 3.83 -6.57
CA VAL A 246 -14.27 5.25 -6.81
C VAL A 246 -15.55 6.01 -6.46
N VAL A 247 -15.43 7.18 -5.83
CA VAL A 247 -16.59 8.02 -5.47
C VAL A 247 -16.78 9.08 -6.55
N SER A 248 -17.93 9.05 -7.22
CA SER A 248 -18.30 9.96 -8.30
C SER A 248 -19.62 10.64 -7.96
N GLY A 249 -19.54 11.88 -7.46
CA GLY A 249 -20.70 12.62 -6.98
C GLY A 249 -21.41 11.90 -5.82
N SER A 250 -22.68 11.55 -6.00
CA SER A 250 -23.48 10.78 -5.04
C SER A 250 -23.36 9.26 -5.21
N CYS A 251 -22.60 8.79 -6.20
CA CYS A 251 -22.48 7.37 -6.52
C CYS A 251 -21.09 6.82 -6.19
N ILE A 252 -21.02 5.51 -6.10
CA ILE A 252 -19.77 4.76 -6.18
C ILE A 252 -19.66 4.02 -7.52
N GLN A 253 -18.43 3.79 -7.97
CA GLN A 253 -18.11 3.10 -9.20
C GLN A 253 -17.05 2.02 -8.96
N ILE A 254 -17.30 0.81 -9.44
CA ILE A 254 -16.36 -0.30 -9.34
C ILE A 254 -15.24 -0.11 -10.36
N GLY A 255 -14.02 0.08 -9.88
CA GLY A 255 -12.82 0.15 -10.69
C GLY A 255 -12.00 -1.14 -10.64
N SER A 256 -10.81 -1.10 -11.25
CA SER A 256 -9.79 -2.16 -11.20
C SER A 256 -10.23 -3.56 -11.70
N TYR A 257 -11.38 -3.66 -12.39
CA TYR A 257 -11.88 -4.92 -12.94
C TYR A 257 -11.02 -5.41 -14.12
N GLU A 258 -10.27 -4.52 -14.79
CA GLU A 258 -9.33 -4.84 -15.86
C GLU A 258 -8.13 -5.68 -15.39
N ASN A 259 -7.83 -5.67 -14.09
CA ASN A 259 -6.72 -6.44 -13.52
C ASN A 259 -6.83 -7.94 -13.79
N GLN A 260 -8.05 -8.46 -14.02
CA GLN A 260 -8.22 -9.88 -14.38
C GLN A 260 -7.69 -10.20 -15.78
N PHE A 261 -7.76 -9.25 -16.71
CA PHE A 261 -7.20 -9.36 -18.05
C PHE A 261 -5.72 -9.04 -18.07
N LEU A 262 -5.27 -8.10 -17.25
CA LEU A 262 -3.85 -7.73 -17.13
C LEU A 262 -3.03 -8.70 -16.26
N GLU A 263 -3.67 -9.73 -15.69
CA GLU A 263 -3.08 -10.66 -14.73
C GLU A 263 -2.36 -9.97 -13.55
N GLN A 264 -2.98 -8.91 -13.04
CA GLN A 264 -2.52 -8.14 -11.89
C GLN A 264 -3.34 -8.46 -10.63
N ARG A 265 -2.74 -8.23 -9.47
CA ARG A 265 -3.35 -8.50 -8.16
C ARG A 265 -3.04 -7.39 -7.18
N SER A 266 -4.07 -6.97 -6.44
CA SER A 266 -3.93 -6.02 -5.33
C SER A 266 -3.35 -6.72 -4.09
N ARG A 267 -2.79 -5.94 -3.17
CA ARG A 267 -2.18 -6.43 -1.91
C ARG A 267 -3.14 -7.31 -1.09
N VAL A 268 -4.43 -7.01 -1.11
CA VAL A 268 -5.46 -7.72 -0.33
C VAL A 268 -5.80 -9.11 -0.88
N TYR A 269 -5.41 -9.42 -2.12
CA TYR A 269 -5.79 -10.67 -2.78
C TYR A 269 -5.42 -11.92 -1.96
N GLN A 270 -4.22 -11.95 -1.38
CA GLN A 270 -3.76 -13.11 -0.61
C GLN A 270 -4.56 -13.30 0.69
N LEU A 271 -4.98 -12.20 1.31
CA LEU A 271 -5.82 -12.23 2.52
C LEU A 271 -7.19 -12.83 2.19
N ILE A 272 -7.84 -12.32 1.14
CA ILE A 272 -9.16 -12.80 0.71
C ILE A 272 -9.07 -14.27 0.25
N LYS A 273 -8.05 -14.61 -0.55
CA LYS A 273 -7.81 -15.98 -1.01
C LYS A 273 -7.61 -16.95 0.16
N ARG A 274 -6.87 -16.55 1.20
CA ARG A 274 -6.65 -17.37 2.40
C ARG A 274 -7.96 -17.53 3.17
N ALA A 275 -8.71 -16.45 3.35
CA ALA A 275 -10.00 -16.48 4.05
C ALA A 275 -11.03 -17.40 3.37
N THR A 276 -11.00 -17.47 2.04
CA THR A 276 -11.94 -18.27 1.24
C THR A 276 -11.45 -19.66 0.87
N SER A 277 -10.22 -20.02 1.26
CA SER A 277 -9.52 -21.23 0.79
C SER A 277 -10.24 -22.55 1.11
N SER A 278 -10.94 -22.61 2.25
CA SER A 278 -11.60 -23.79 2.79
C SER A 278 -13.13 -23.74 2.75
N LEU A 279 -13.71 -22.74 2.07
CA LEU A 279 -15.16 -22.55 2.09
C LEU A 279 -15.86 -23.62 1.25
N VAL A 280 -17.06 -23.99 1.71
CA VAL A 280 -17.98 -24.81 0.92
C VAL A 280 -18.56 -23.92 -0.18
N LEU A 281 -18.28 -24.25 -1.43
CA LEU A 281 -18.75 -23.47 -2.58
C LEU A 281 -20.14 -23.95 -3.00
N SER A 282 -21.01 -23.01 -3.36
CA SER A 282 -22.29 -23.33 -4.01
C SER A 282 -22.08 -23.99 -5.37
N GLU A 283 -23.09 -24.70 -5.85
CA GLU A 283 -23.00 -25.41 -7.12
C GLU A 283 -22.64 -24.46 -8.29
N GLY A 284 -21.70 -24.87 -9.12
CA GLY A 284 -21.20 -24.06 -10.24
C GLY A 284 -20.31 -22.87 -9.86
N MET A 285 -20.18 -22.53 -8.57
CA MET A 285 -19.40 -21.39 -8.11
C MET A 285 -17.89 -21.65 -8.20
N THR A 286 -17.15 -20.62 -8.63
CA THR A 286 -15.69 -20.62 -8.66
C THR A 286 -15.11 -19.98 -7.38
N LYS A 287 -13.87 -20.32 -7.02
CA LYS A 287 -13.15 -19.68 -5.90
C LYS A 287 -13.04 -18.15 -6.08
N ALA A 288 -12.93 -17.67 -7.32
CA ALA A 288 -12.85 -16.23 -7.59
C ALA A 288 -14.16 -15.51 -7.27
N GLN A 289 -15.31 -16.11 -7.62
CA GLN A 289 -16.63 -15.58 -7.23
C GLN A 289 -16.79 -15.58 -5.71
N ALA A 290 -16.30 -16.61 -5.01
CA ALA A 290 -16.36 -16.64 -3.55
C ALA A 290 -15.52 -15.51 -2.92
N CYS A 291 -14.34 -15.24 -3.48
CA CYS A 291 -13.51 -14.12 -3.07
C CYS A 291 -14.20 -12.77 -3.30
N GLU A 292 -14.87 -12.59 -4.44
CA GLU A 292 -15.60 -11.36 -4.77
C GLU A 292 -16.75 -11.09 -3.79
N VAL A 293 -17.53 -12.13 -3.45
CA VAL A 293 -18.60 -12.06 -2.45
C VAL A 293 -18.07 -11.69 -1.07
N PHE A 294 -16.94 -12.27 -0.65
CA PHE A 294 -16.29 -11.93 0.62
C PHE A 294 -15.69 -10.52 0.61
N GLY A 295 -15.16 -10.07 -0.53
CA GLY A 295 -14.70 -8.70 -0.72
C GLY A 295 -15.85 -7.70 -0.57
N LEU A 296 -17.02 -7.99 -1.16
CA LEU A 296 -18.25 -7.21 -0.98
C LEU A 296 -18.65 -7.13 0.51
N GLY A 297 -18.71 -8.26 1.21
CA GLY A 297 -19.00 -8.30 2.65
C GLY A 297 -17.99 -7.49 3.48
N GLY A 298 -16.71 -7.56 3.12
CA GLY A 298 -15.64 -6.79 3.76
C GLY A 298 -15.80 -5.29 3.59
N ILE A 299 -16.18 -4.81 2.40
CA ILE A 299 -16.45 -3.39 2.16
C ILE A 299 -17.68 -2.92 2.93
N ILE A 300 -18.77 -3.71 2.97
CA ILE A 300 -19.97 -3.37 3.74
C ILE A 300 -19.63 -3.28 5.22
N PHE A 301 -18.86 -4.22 5.75
CA PHE A 301 -18.34 -4.16 7.11
C PHE A 301 -17.52 -2.88 7.35
N GLU A 302 -16.57 -2.57 6.46
CA GLU A 302 -15.72 -1.39 6.58
C GLU A 302 -16.54 -0.09 6.58
N MET A 303 -17.58 -0.01 5.74
CA MET A 303 -18.52 1.11 5.75
C MET A 303 -19.33 1.18 7.06
N LEU A 304 -19.65 0.03 7.66
CA LEU A 304 -20.34 -0.03 8.95
C LEU A 304 -19.46 0.36 10.12
N THR A 305 -18.16 0.06 10.11
CA THR A 305 -17.34 0.12 11.32
C THR A 305 -16.18 1.11 11.26
N GLY A 306 -15.82 1.56 10.05
CA GLY A 306 -14.70 2.45 9.77
C GLY A 306 -13.32 1.78 9.83
N TYR A 307 -13.26 0.45 9.78
CA TYR A 307 -12.01 -0.31 9.71
C TYR A 307 -12.13 -1.59 8.90
N GLU A 308 -11.02 -2.04 8.32
CA GLU A 308 -10.94 -3.27 7.51
C GLU A 308 -10.88 -4.52 8.40
N LEU A 309 -11.50 -5.62 7.94
CA LEU A 309 -11.39 -6.93 8.60
C LEU A 309 -9.97 -7.53 8.54
N GLY A 310 -9.18 -7.13 7.54
CA GLY A 310 -7.81 -7.62 7.36
C GLY A 310 -7.73 -9.16 7.37
N GLU A 311 -6.87 -9.70 8.23
CA GLU A 311 -6.67 -11.15 8.37
C GLU A 311 -7.86 -11.88 9.01
N GLN A 312 -8.76 -11.15 9.69
CA GLN A 312 -9.89 -11.72 10.43
C GLN A 312 -11.13 -11.96 9.56
N LEU A 313 -11.01 -11.77 8.24
CA LEU A 313 -12.09 -11.95 7.27
C LEU A 313 -12.76 -13.35 7.31
N ARG A 314 -12.06 -14.37 7.83
CA ARG A 314 -12.56 -15.76 7.94
C ARG A 314 -13.33 -16.06 9.23
N GLY A 315 -13.23 -15.20 10.25
CA GLY A 315 -13.76 -15.50 11.59
C GLY A 315 -14.04 -14.22 12.34
N LEU A 316 -15.25 -13.71 12.16
CA LEU A 316 -15.70 -12.50 12.85
C LEU A 316 -15.81 -12.76 14.35
N THR A 317 -15.13 -11.92 15.13
CA THR A 317 -15.18 -11.99 16.59
C THR A 317 -16.52 -11.46 17.11
N PRO A 318 -16.92 -11.79 18.35
CA PRO A 318 -18.09 -11.17 18.97
C PRO A 318 -18.05 -9.63 18.95
N LYS A 319 -16.85 -9.05 19.08
CA LYS A 319 -16.63 -7.60 18.95
C LYS A 319 -17.00 -7.10 17.55
N HIS A 320 -16.63 -7.82 16.48
CA HIS A 320 -17.00 -7.42 15.13
C HIS A 320 -18.50 -7.37 14.92
N TRP A 321 -19.22 -8.37 15.45
CA TRP A 321 -20.68 -8.40 15.38
C TRP A 321 -21.35 -7.29 16.20
N HIS A 322 -20.72 -6.90 17.30
CA HIS A 322 -21.14 -5.73 18.06
C HIS A 322 -20.92 -4.44 17.25
N ASP A 323 -19.72 -4.22 16.72
CA ASP A 323 -19.33 -3.02 15.99
C ASP A 323 -20.17 -2.80 14.71
N CYS A 324 -20.51 -3.87 13.96
CA CYS A 324 -21.32 -3.76 12.74
C CYS A 324 -22.84 -3.84 12.98
N GLY A 325 -23.27 -4.04 14.23
CA GLY A 325 -24.66 -4.36 14.59
C GLY A 325 -25.66 -3.20 14.57
N ARG A 326 -25.21 -2.00 14.19
CA ARG A 326 -26.04 -0.77 14.13
C ARG A 326 -27.12 -0.79 13.03
N ASP A 327 -27.05 -1.71 12.08
CA ASP A 327 -28.12 -2.00 11.11
C ASP A 327 -28.53 -3.47 11.22
N PRO A 328 -29.72 -3.79 11.78
CA PRO A 328 -30.16 -5.16 11.98
C PRO A 328 -30.21 -5.99 10.69
N ALA A 329 -30.71 -5.40 9.60
CA ALA A 329 -30.83 -6.09 8.32
C ALA A 329 -29.45 -6.37 7.70
N ALA A 330 -28.50 -5.43 7.84
CA ALA A 330 -27.13 -5.64 7.42
C ALA A 330 -26.45 -6.74 8.24
N ARG A 331 -26.65 -6.71 9.57
CA ARG A 331 -26.09 -7.70 10.49
C ARG A 331 -26.56 -9.12 10.17
N GLU A 332 -27.85 -9.30 9.90
CA GLU A 332 -28.42 -10.60 9.52
C GLU A 332 -27.79 -11.12 8.22
N MET A 333 -27.74 -10.27 7.19
CA MET A 333 -27.12 -10.60 5.91
C MET A 333 -25.63 -10.94 6.07
N LEU A 334 -24.85 -10.12 6.79
CA LEU A 334 -23.43 -10.36 7.02
C LEU A 334 -23.21 -11.64 7.83
N THR A 335 -24.09 -11.95 8.78
CA THR A 335 -24.06 -13.20 9.56
C THR A 335 -24.15 -14.40 8.62
N ARG A 336 -25.09 -14.39 7.66
CA ARG A 336 -25.20 -15.47 6.67
C ARG A 336 -24.06 -15.47 5.64
N LEU A 337 -23.57 -14.30 5.22
CA LEU A 337 -22.47 -14.18 4.25
C LEU A 337 -21.17 -14.77 4.80
N PHE A 338 -20.84 -14.48 6.06
CA PHE A 338 -19.63 -14.94 6.73
C PHE A 338 -19.79 -16.27 7.46
N ASP A 339 -20.94 -16.93 7.35
CA ASP A 339 -21.14 -18.28 7.90
C ASP A 339 -20.37 -19.33 7.08
N ILE A 340 -19.22 -19.72 7.61
CA ILE A 340 -18.33 -20.70 6.99
C ILE A 340 -18.87 -22.14 7.03
N THR A 341 -19.93 -22.39 7.82
CA THR A 341 -20.55 -23.73 7.93
C THR A 341 -21.52 -24.00 6.78
N GLN A 342 -21.93 -22.96 6.07
CA GLN A 342 -22.89 -23.01 4.97
C GLN A 342 -22.20 -22.78 3.62
N PRO A 343 -22.82 -23.21 2.50
CA PRO A 343 -22.37 -22.82 1.17
C PRO A 343 -22.35 -21.29 1.00
N VAL A 344 -21.29 -20.80 0.33
CA VAL A 344 -21.11 -19.37 0.03
C VAL A 344 -22.27 -18.84 -0.83
N LEU A 345 -22.85 -17.72 -0.43
CA LEU A 345 -23.90 -17.06 -1.18
C LEU A 345 -23.39 -16.54 -2.54
N THR A 346 -24.22 -16.65 -3.56
CA THR A 346 -24.04 -15.95 -4.83
C THR A 346 -24.50 -14.48 -4.71
N LEU A 347 -24.06 -13.61 -5.64
CA LEU A 347 -24.53 -12.23 -5.70
C LEU A 347 -26.06 -12.14 -5.87
N THR A 348 -26.65 -13.05 -6.66
CA THR A 348 -28.10 -13.13 -6.87
C THR A 348 -28.86 -13.56 -5.62
N GLU A 349 -28.29 -14.45 -4.80
CA GLU A 349 -28.88 -14.81 -3.50
C GLU A 349 -28.75 -13.66 -2.50
N LEU A 350 -27.60 -12.99 -2.46
CA LEU A 350 -27.42 -11.78 -1.64
C LEU A 350 -28.46 -10.71 -1.96
N ARG A 351 -28.74 -10.48 -3.25
CA ARG A 351 -29.76 -9.51 -3.70
C ARG A 351 -31.15 -9.74 -3.10
N LYS A 352 -31.49 -10.98 -2.71
CA LYS A 352 -32.80 -11.34 -2.15
C LYS A 352 -32.95 -11.00 -0.67
N PHE A 353 -31.88 -10.64 0.03
CA PHE A 353 -31.96 -10.26 1.44
C PHE A 353 -32.77 -8.95 1.62
N PRO A 354 -33.57 -8.82 2.69
CA PRO A 354 -34.31 -7.59 3.01
C PRO A 354 -33.43 -6.34 3.02
N TYR A 355 -32.16 -6.50 3.42
CA TYR A 355 -31.16 -5.44 3.39
C TYR A 355 -31.03 -4.78 2.01
N PHE A 356 -31.06 -5.56 0.92
CA PHE A 356 -30.99 -5.03 -0.44
C PHE A 356 -32.37 -4.71 -1.00
N THR A 357 -33.31 -5.65 -0.96
CA THR A 357 -34.63 -5.50 -1.62
C THR A 357 -35.37 -4.23 -1.16
N ASN A 358 -35.29 -3.88 0.13
CA ASN A 358 -35.93 -2.69 0.69
C ASN A 358 -35.26 -1.36 0.28
N ASN A 359 -34.05 -1.41 -0.29
CA ASN A 359 -33.26 -0.23 -0.64
C ASN A 359 -33.04 -0.06 -2.16
N LEU A 360 -33.39 -1.05 -3.00
CA LEU A 360 -33.21 -0.97 -4.45
C LEU A 360 -33.97 0.18 -5.12
N SER A 361 -35.16 0.53 -4.62
CA SER A 361 -35.96 1.65 -5.15
C SER A 361 -35.28 3.01 -5.02
N LYS A 362 -34.27 3.12 -4.15
CA LYS A 362 -33.50 4.36 -3.90
C LYS A 362 -32.42 4.62 -4.95
N LEU A 363 -32.15 3.66 -5.85
CA LEU A 363 -31.15 3.76 -6.90
C LEU A 363 -31.65 4.59 -8.08
N LYS A 364 -31.68 5.91 -7.91
CA LYS A 364 -32.21 6.87 -8.90
C LYS A 364 -31.52 6.76 -10.25
N GLU A 365 -30.21 6.49 -10.24
CA GLU A 365 -29.38 6.40 -11.43
C GLU A 365 -29.71 5.18 -12.30
N LEU A 366 -30.32 4.14 -11.72
CA LEU A 366 -30.79 2.98 -12.48
C LEU A 366 -32.18 3.17 -13.10
N GLN A 367 -33.00 4.09 -12.59
CA GLN A 367 -34.37 4.29 -13.11
C GLN A 367 -34.37 4.72 -14.58
N ASN A 368 -33.35 5.49 -14.99
CA ASN A 368 -33.19 5.98 -16.36
C ASN A 368 -32.08 5.25 -17.12
N PHE A 369 -31.45 4.24 -16.51
CA PHE A 369 -30.34 3.54 -17.12
C PHE A 369 -30.82 2.61 -18.24
N LYS A 370 -30.25 2.78 -19.43
CA LYS A 370 -30.41 1.86 -20.55
C LYS A 370 -29.06 1.27 -20.90
N THR A 371 -29.02 -0.06 -21.02
CA THR A 371 -27.82 -0.74 -21.48
C THR A 371 -27.54 -0.37 -22.93
N VAL A 372 -26.26 -0.25 -23.30
CA VAL A 372 -25.87 0.00 -24.68
C VAL A 372 -26.31 -1.21 -25.53
N PRO A 373 -27.15 -1.02 -26.55
CA PRO A 373 -27.60 -2.11 -27.40
C PRO A 373 -26.45 -2.63 -28.28
N GLY A 374 -26.57 -3.90 -28.68
CA GLY A 374 -25.62 -4.57 -29.56
C GLY A 374 -24.72 -5.58 -28.85
N GLU A 375 -24.36 -6.63 -29.59
CA GLU A 375 -23.53 -7.71 -29.09
C GLU A 375 -22.04 -7.37 -29.11
N TYR A 376 -21.28 -8.13 -28.32
CA TYR A 376 -19.82 -8.15 -28.41
C TYR A 376 -19.36 -8.67 -29.77
N SER A 377 -18.21 -8.18 -30.25
CA SER A 377 -17.54 -8.78 -31.40
C SER A 377 -17.13 -10.22 -31.09
N ASN A 378 -16.91 -11.02 -32.14
CA ASN A 378 -16.46 -12.41 -31.98
C ASN A 378 -15.14 -12.51 -31.19
N ASP A 379 -14.22 -11.56 -31.39
CA ASP A 379 -12.95 -11.51 -30.65
C ASP A 379 -13.16 -11.29 -29.15
N VAL A 380 -14.10 -10.42 -28.78
CA VAL A 380 -14.44 -10.18 -27.37
C VAL A 380 -15.14 -11.40 -26.76
N LYS A 381 -16.06 -12.03 -27.49
CA LYS A 381 -16.72 -13.27 -27.05
C LYS A 381 -15.69 -14.38 -26.82
N SER A 382 -14.77 -14.58 -27.78
CA SER A 382 -13.68 -15.54 -27.69
C SER A 382 -12.76 -15.27 -26.50
N LEU A 383 -12.39 -13.99 -26.27
CA LEU A 383 -11.58 -13.60 -25.12
C LEU A 383 -12.24 -13.95 -23.77
N LEU A 384 -13.53 -13.64 -23.62
CA LEU A 384 -14.29 -13.94 -22.40
C LEU A 384 -14.44 -15.44 -22.19
N GLU A 385 -14.66 -16.21 -23.26
CA GLU A 385 -14.75 -17.67 -23.22
C GLU A 385 -13.42 -18.34 -22.90
N GLN A 386 -12.32 -17.85 -23.48
CA GLN A 386 -10.96 -18.30 -23.17
C GLN A 386 -10.63 -18.09 -21.69
N TRP A 387 -11.02 -16.94 -21.14
CA TRP A 387 -10.88 -16.67 -19.71
C TRP A 387 -11.72 -17.65 -18.88
N ALA A 388 -12.99 -17.82 -19.21
CA ALA A 388 -13.91 -18.70 -18.48
C ALA A 388 -13.44 -20.16 -18.49
N SER A 389 -12.97 -20.65 -19.64
CA SER A 389 -12.44 -22.01 -19.80
C SER A 389 -11.16 -22.24 -18.99
N THR A 390 -10.25 -21.26 -18.97
CA THR A 390 -9.01 -21.29 -18.16
C THR A 390 -9.33 -21.41 -16.67
N MET A 391 -10.33 -20.67 -16.19
CA MET A 391 -10.75 -20.73 -14.79
C MET A 391 -11.47 -22.04 -14.44
N ARG A 392 -12.28 -22.59 -15.35
CA ARG A 392 -12.87 -23.93 -15.19
C ARG A 392 -11.78 -25.02 -15.08
N ARG A 393 -10.72 -24.94 -15.89
CA ARG A 393 -9.57 -25.87 -15.81
C ARG A 393 -8.85 -25.78 -14.46
N LYS A 394 -8.56 -24.56 -13.98
CA LYS A 394 -7.97 -24.34 -12.64
C LYS A 394 -8.87 -24.84 -11.50
N ARG A 395 -10.19 -24.76 -11.65
CA ARG A 395 -11.15 -25.34 -10.69
C ARG A 395 -11.04 -26.86 -10.65
N ASN A 396 -11.10 -27.50 -11.81
CA ASN A 396 -11.09 -28.97 -11.90
C ASN A 396 -9.76 -29.58 -11.44
N SER A 397 -8.63 -28.92 -11.69
CA SER A 397 -7.33 -29.37 -11.17
C SER A 397 -7.27 -29.30 -9.64
N THR A 398 -7.81 -28.23 -9.04
CA THR A 398 -7.88 -28.06 -7.58
C THR A 398 -8.77 -29.13 -6.95
N VAL A 399 -9.94 -29.41 -7.54
CA VAL A 399 -10.88 -30.45 -7.05
C VAL A 399 -10.23 -31.84 -7.10
N ARG A 400 -9.52 -32.17 -8.19
CA ARG A 400 -8.78 -33.43 -8.31
C ARG A 400 -7.69 -33.55 -7.25
N ALA A 401 -6.90 -32.50 -7.02
CA ALA A 401 -5.86 -32.48 -5.98
C ALA A 401 -6.46 -32.70 -4.59
N THR A 402 -7.53 -31.98 -4.22
CA THR A 402 -8.19 -32.18 -2.91
C THR A 402 -8.83 -33.56 -2.77
N THR A 403 -9.31 -34.15 -3.87
CA THR A 403 -9.90 -35.50 -3.85
C THR A 403 -8.81 -36.58 -3.66
N MET A 404 -7.65 -36.40 -4.30
CA MET A 404 -6.50 -37.28 -4.12
C MET A 404 -5.92 -37.19 -2.71
N GLU A 405 -5.82 -35.98 -2.15
CA GLU A 405 -5.34 -35.74 -0.79
C GLU A 405 -6.29 -36.34 0.26
N ARG A 406 -7.61 -36.25 0.03
CA ARG A 406 -8.64 -36.88 0.88
C ARG A 406 -8.64 -38.42 0.78
N ARG A 407 -8.25 -38.97 -0.37
CA ARG A 407 -8.07 -40.43 -0.57
C ARG A 407 -6.78 -40.96 0.06
N GLN A 408 -5.71 -40.16 0.11
CA GLN A 408 -4.47 -40.52 0.82
C GLN A 408 -4.64 -40.46 2.34
N SER A 409 -5.44 -39.52 2.85
CA SER A 409 -5.73 -39.40 4.29
C SER A 409 -6.78 -40.41 4.80
N SER A 410 -7.49 -41.12 3.92
CA SER A 410 -8.41 -42.21 4.29
C SER A 410 -7.76 -43.60 4.40
N VAL A 411 -6.43 -43.71 4.26
CA VAL A 411 -5.70 -44.99 4.35
C VAL A 411 -4.95 -45.16 5.69
N ALA A 412 -5.01 -44.19 6.60
CA ALA A 412 -4.48 -44.35 7.96
C ALA A 412 -5.59 -44.82 8.92
N PRO A 413 -5.44 -45.95 9.64
CA PRO A 413 -6.44 -46.40 10.60
C PRO A 413 -6.42 -45.47 11.82
N ARG A 414 -7.52 -44.74 12.02
CA ARG A 414 -7.70 -43.83 13.15
C ARG A 414 -8.47 -44.56 14.25
N GLN A 415 -7.80 -44.85 15.35
CA GLN A 415 -8.44 -45.33 16.58
C GLN A 415 -9.45 -44.27 17.05
N THR A 416 -10.66 -44.74 17.34
CA THR A 416 -11.80 -43.97 17.85
C THR A 416 -11.58 -43.61 19.31
N GLU A 417 -11.51 -42.32 19.62
CA GLU A 417 -11.92 -41.81 20.93
C GLU A 417 -12.86 -40.63 20.73
N THR A 418 -14.14 -40.91 20.99
CA THR A 418 -15.24 -39.97 21.12
C THR A 418 -15.04 -39.14 22.38
N SER A 419 -14.84 -37.84 22.26
CA SER A 419 -15.01 -36.90 23.38
C SER A 419 -15.84 -35.70 22.94
N ILE A 420 -17.07 -35.70 23.44
CA ILE A 420 -18.04 -34.61 23.41
C ILE A 420 -17.42 -33.41 24.14
N ILE A 421 -17.23 -32.28 23.44
CA ILE A 421 -16.85 -31.02 24.11
C ILE A 421 -18.13 -30.38 24.61
N ASN A 422 -18.39 -30.55 25.89
CA ASN A 422 -19.43 -29.86 26.63
C ASN A 422 -19.00 -28.41 26.89
N LEU A 423 -19.90 -27.48 26.60
CA LEU A 423 -19.73 -26.04 26.80
C LEU A 423 -20.13 -25.70 28.25
N SER A 424 -19.17 -25.49 29.15
CA SER A 424 -19.42 -24.83 30.43
C SER A 424 -18.19 -24.04 30.88
N TYR A 425 -18.33 -22.71 30.88
CA TYR A 425 -17.37 -21.77 31.40
C TYR A 425 -17.78 -21.40 32.83
N THR A 426 -17.00 -21.80 33.84
CA THR A 426 -17.06 -21.23 35.19
C THR A 426 -15.66 -20.89 35.68
N ALA A 427 -15.62 -19.82 36.46
CA ALA A 427 -14.49 -18.97 36.77
C ALA A 427 -13.44 -19.55 37.73
N ASN A 428 -12.31 -18.84 37.76
CA ASN A 428 -11.36 -18.61 38.86
C ASN A 428 -10.12 -19.52 39.02
N THR A 429 -8.96 -18.83 38.87
CA THR A 429 -7.87 -18.68 39.86
C THR A 429 -7.27 -19.93 40.50
N SER A 430 -6.01 -20.22 40.19
CA SER A 430 -4.86 -20.32 41.11
C SER A 430 -3.73 -21.23 40.58
N SER A 431 -2.53 -20.84 40.99
CA SER A 431 -1.18 -21.30 40.65
C SER A 431 -0.83 -22.74 41.13
N PRO A 432 0.33 -23.29 40.72
CA PRO A 432 0.57 -24.71 40.51
C PRO A 432 1.33 -25.40 41.65
N THR A 433 1.27 -26.73 41.70
CA THR A 433 2.30 -27.60 42.32
C THR A 433 2.28 -28.99 41.70
N PRO A 434 3.45 -29.52 41.26
CA PRO A 434 3.64 -30.94 40.97
C PRO A 434 4.39 -31.63 42.12
N THR A 435 4.08 -32.92 42.35
CA THR A 435 4.84 -33.84 43.22
C THR A 435 4.51 -35.26 42.73
N SER A 436 5.35 -36.29 42.71
CA SER A 436 6.80 -36.56 42.66
C SER A 436 6.91 -38.09 42.75
N THR A 437 7.77 -38.76 41.97
CA THR A 437 8.53 -40.00 42.33
C THR A 437 9.38 -40.40 41.11
N SER A 438 10.64 -40.88 41.18
CA SER A 438 11.35 -41.64 42.21
C SER A 438 12.89 -41.64 42.01
N THR A 439 13.63 -41.36 43.09
CA THR A 439 14.88 -41.95 43.63
C THR A 439 16.04 -42.48 42.75
N THR A 440 17.27 -41.98 43.02
CA THR A 440 18.47 -42.81 43.37
C THR A 440 19.62 -42.01 44.04
N THR A 441 19.81 -42.24 45.35
CA THR A 441 21.04 -42.43 46.19
C THR A 441 22.38 -41.69 45.99
N LYS A 442 22.81 -41.00 47.09
CA LYS A 442 24.08 -41.10 47.90
C LYS A 442 24.96 -39.83 48.16
N SER A 443 24.85 -39.29 49.41
CA SER A 443 25.85 -38.78 50.41
C SER A 443 26.98 -37.78 50.02
N ASN A 444 26.95 -36.48 50.39
CA ASN A 444 27.37 -35.73 51.64
C ASN A 444 28.80 -35.09 51.57
N PRO A 445 29.18 -33.99 52.29
CA PRO A 445 28.45 -33.09 53.21
C PRO A 445 28.70 -31.54 53.08
N LEU A 446 27.77 -30.77 53.67
CA LEU A 446 27.83 -29.46 54.38
C LEU A 446 28.65 -28.24 53.85
N GLY A 447 27.92 -27.14 53.57
CA GLY A 447 28.38 -25.74 53.54
C GLY A 447 27.23 -24.77 53.91
N PRO A 448 27.49 -23.57 54.48
CA PRO A 448 26.49 -22.73 55.17
C PRO A 448 25.59 -21.94 54.21
N PRO A 449 24.44 -21.41 54.67
CA PRO A 449 23.46 -20.76 53.79
C PRO A 449 23.88 -19.33 53.40
N PRO A 450 23.58 -18.84 52.19
CA PRO A 450 23.67 -17.42 51.87
C PRO A 450 22.37 -16.69 52.25
N THR A 451 22.57 -15.47 52.75
CA THR A 451 21.60 -14.44 53.14
C THR A 451 20.67 -13.98 52.00
N PRO A 452 19.47 -13.44 52.31
CA PRO A 452 18.51 -13.00 51.30
C PRO A 452 18.94 -11.69 50.61
N VAL A 453 18.87 -11.69 49.28
CA VAL A 453 19.17 -10.52 48.43
C VAL A 453 17.94 -9.61 48.37
N SER A 454 18.17 -8.34 48.69
CA SER A 454 17.22 -7.23 48.69
C SER A 454 16.62 -6.98 47.29
N ALA A 455 15.30 -6.80 47.24
CA ALA A 455 14.55 -6.47 46.03
C ALA A 455 14.83 -5.03 45.57
N ALA A 456 15.03 -4.85 44.26
CA ALA A 456 15.16 -3.56 43.61
C ALA A 456 13.86 -2.72 43.70
N PRO A 457 13.94 -1.38 43.80
CA PRO A 457 12.77 -0.52 43.92
C PRO A 457 12.03 -0.37 42.57
N PRO A 458 10.70 -0.10 42.60
CA PRO A 458 9.89 0.08 41.40
C PRO A 458 10.25 1.36 40.63
N PRO A 459 9.97 1.41 39.31
CA PRO A 459 10.26 2.57 38.47
C PRO A 459 9.41 3.79 38.85
N PRO A 460 9.93 5.01 38.61
CA PRO A 460 9.24 6.25 38.98
C PRO A 460 7.98 6.50 38.12
N PRO A 461 6.99 7.23 38.66
CA PRO A 461 5.77 7.61 37.93
C PRO A 461 6.04 8.60 36.79
N PRO A 462 5.20 8.62 35.74
CA PRO A 462 5.32 9.55 34.62
C PRO A 462 5.08 11.02 35.07
N PRO A 463 5.73 11.99 34.40
CA PRO A 463 5.59 13.41 34.74
C PRO A 463 4.18 13.94 34.44
N PRO A 464 3.70 14.95 35.20
CA PRO A 464 2.40 15.57 34.96
C PRO A 464 2.37 16.34 33.63
N PRO A 465 1.18 16.49 33.00
CA PRO A 465 1.03 17.20 31.75
C PRO A 465 1.44 18.67 31.90
N SER A 466 2.34 19.12 31.02
CA SER A 466 2.75 20.52 30.93
C SER A 466 1.55 21.39 30.55
N LYS A 467 1.38 22.50 31.29
CA LYS A 467 0.44 23.57 30.93
C LYS A 467 0.75 24.04 29.51
N ALA A 468 -0.28 24.11 28.67
CA ALA A 468 -0.19 24.60 27.30
C ALA A 468 0.48 25.98 27.26
N MET A 469 1.59 26.09 26.53
CA MET A 469 2.09 27.40 26.08
C MET A 469 1.10 27.99 25.08
N PRO A 470 0.83 29.31 25.13
CA PRO A 470 0.07 29.96 24.08
C PRO A 470 0.82 29.85 22.73
N PRO A 471 0.10 29.74 21.60
CA PRO A 471 0.73 29.66 20.28
C PRO A 471 1.53 30.93 19.99
N PRO A 472 2.65 30.84 19.25
CA PRO A 472 3.41 32.00 18.84
C PRO A 472 2.57 32.90 17.92
N PRO A 473 2.80 34.23 17.94
CA PRO A 473 2.08 35.16 17.09
C PRO A 473 2.34 34.86 15.60
N PRO A 474 1.36 35.14 14.72
CA PRO A 474 1.52 34.91 13.28
C PRO A 474 2.65 35.78 12.70
N PRO A 475 3.38 35.29 11.69
CA PRO A 475 4.40 36.08 11.01
C PRO A 475 3.79 37.30 10.30
N PRO A 476 4.56 38.40 10.15
CA PRO A 476 4.09 39.58 9.44
C PRO A 476 3.76 39.27 7.98
N PRO A 477 2.80 39.99 7.37
CA PRO A 477 2.43 39.79 5.98
C PRO A 477 3.61 40.13 5.04
N PRO A 478 3.73 39.43 3.90
CA PRO A 478 4.76 39.72 2.91
C PRO A 478 4.58 41.12 2.30
N PRO A 479 5.68 41.77 1.89
CA PRO A 479 5.61 43.06 1.22
C PRO A 479 4.81 42.98 -0.10
N PRO A 480 4.13 44.06 -0.51
CA PRO A 480 3.38 44.08 -1.74
C PRO A 480 4.29 43.84 -2.96
N PRO A 481 3.79 43.12 -3.99
CA PRO A 481 4.55 42.88 -5.21
C PRO A 481 4.83 44.20 -5.94
N PRO A 482 5.99 44.34 -6.60
CA PRO A 482 6.29 45.50 -7.42
C PRO A 482 5.27 45.64 -8.57
N PRO A 483 4.97 46.87 -9.01
CA PRO A 483 4.02 47.11 -10.09
C PRO A 483 4.48 46.43 -11.39
N ALA A 484 3.52 45.82 -12.09
CA ALA A 484 3.77 45.14 -13.35
C ALA A 484 4.29 46.13 -14.42
N PRO A 485 5.30 45.75 -15.22
CA PRO A 485 5.74 46.56 -16.34
C PRO A 485 4.63 46.63 -17.40
N SER A 486 4.30 47.86 -17.78
CA SER A 486 3.40 48.20 -18.88
C SER A 486 3.92 47.59 -20.19
N SER A 487 3.02 46.94 -20.90
CA SER A 487 3.16 46.46 -22.27
C SER A 487 3.71 47.54 -23.21
N GLY A 488 4.87 47.28 -23.83
CA GLY A 488 5.35 48.06 -24.97
C GLY A 488 6.76 47.65 -25.42
N GLY A 489 6.88 47.21 -26.67
CA GLY A 489 8.13 47.34 -27.43
C GLY A 489 8.93 46.07 -27.67
N SER A 490 8.84 45.57 -28.88
CA SER A 490 9.67 44.55 -29.53
C SER A 490 11.16 44.92 -29.60
N GLY A 491 11.96 44.59 -28.58
CA GLY A 491 13.42 44.79 -28.59
C GLY A 491 14.27 43.64 -28.05
N ASP A 492 13.80 42.90 -27.04
CA ASP A 492 14.69 42.04 -26.24
C ASP A 492 14.93 40.61 -26.75
N ARG A 493 14.21 40.16 -27.79
CA ARG A 493 14.38 38.79 -28.31
C ARG A 493 15.64 38.65 -29.17
N GLY A 494 16.13 39.73 -29.76
CA GLY A 494 17.36 39.75 -30.56
C GLY A 494 18.62 39.61 -29.70
N ALA A 495 18.69 40.34 -28.58
CA ALA A 495 19.83 40.32 -27.66
C ALA A 495 20.00 38.96 -26.95
N LEU A 496 18.89 38.26 -26.68
CA LEU A 496 18.94 36.93 -26.09
C LEU A 496 19.47 35.87 -27.08
N LEU A 497 19.16 36.00 -28.37
CA LEU A 497 19.61 35.07 -29.41
C LEU A 497 21.08 35.28 -29.81
N GLU A 498 21.60 36.51 -29.72
CA GLU A 498 23.05 36.76 -29.87
C GLU A 498 23.87 36.14 -28.74
N ASN A 499 23.41 36.29 -27.48
CA ASN A 499 24.10 35.68 -26.33
C ASN A 499 24.12 34.14 -26.39
N ILE A 500 23.11 33.51 -27.00
CA ILE A 500 23.07 32.05 -27.19
C ILE A 500 24.04 31.60 -28.31
N ARG A 501 24.31 32.44 -29.32
CA ARG A 501 25.29 32.14 -30.38
C ARG A 501 26.74 32.29 -29.92
N LEU A 502 26.98 33.04 -28.85
CA LEU A 502 28.33 33.33 -28.32
C LEU A 502 28.96 32.21 -27.48
N GLY A 503 28.29 31.06 -27.31
CA GLY A 503 28.85 29.79 -26.83
C GLY A 503 29.94 29.89 -25.75
N ALA A 504 29.58 29.75 -24.47
CA ALA A 504 30.56 29.74 -23.39
C ALA A 504 31.59 28.61 -23.58
N ALA A 505 32.85 28.96 -23.87
CA ALA A 505 33.95 28.02 -23.94
C ALA A 505 34.16 27.37 -22.56
N LEU A 506 33.83 26.07 -22.46
CA LEU A 506 34.07 25.28 -21.25
C LEU A 506 35.59 25.11 -21.05
N LYS A 507 36.06 25.35 -19.82
CA LYS A 507 37.46 25.07 -19.43
C LYS A 507 37.78 23.60 -19.73
N LYS A 508 38.93 23.35 -20.35
CA LYS A 508 39.43 21.99 -20.60
C LYS A 508 39.59 21.25 -19.25
N THR A 509 38.83 20.18 -19.09
CA THR A 509 38.98 19.24 -17.97
C THR A 509 39.98 18.17 -18.38
N VAL A 510 41.00 17.92 -17.54
CA VAL A 510 41.94 16.81 -17.73
C VAL A 510 41.25 15.53 -17.27
N THR A 511 40.93 14.65 -18.20
CA THR A 511 40.35 13.33 -17.94
C THR A 511 41.48 12.35 -17.58
N ASN A 512 41.50 11.86 -16.34
CA ASN A 512 42.40 10.77 -15.92
C ASN A 512 41.67 9.44 -16.15
N ASP A 513 41.90 8.86 -17.32
CA ASP A 513 41.36 7.55 -17.68
C ASP A 513 42.23 6.43 -17.06
N ARG A 514 41.60 5.54 -16.30
CA ARG A 514 42.24 4.39 -15.64
C ARG A 514 41.65 3.05 -16.09
N SER A 515 40.98 2.99 -17.25
CA SER A 515 40.36 1.75 -17.72
C SER A 515 41.28 0.79 -18.49
N ALA A 516 42.61 0.89 -18.34
CA ALA A 516 43.49 -0.13 -18.89
C ALA A 516 43.41 -1.44 -18.07
N PRO A 517 43.28 -2.62 -18.71
CA PRO A 517 43.32 -3.89 -18.00
C PRO A 517 44.73 -4.12 -17.43
N LYS A 518 44.80 -4.47 -16.15
CA LYS A 518 46.04 -4.98 -15.55
C LYS A 518 46.26 -6.40 -16.07
N VAL A 519 47.37 -6.60 -16.77
CA VAL A 519 47.89 -7.93 -17.14
C VAL A 519 48.38 -8.65 -15.91
#